data_AF-A0A517NAM8-F1
#
_entry.id   AF-A0A517NAM8-F1
#
_cell.length_a   1.000
_cell.length_b   1.000
_cell.length_c   1.000
_cell.angle_alpha   90.00
_cell.angle_beta   90.00
_cell.angle_gamma   90.00
#
_symmetry.space_group_name_H-M   'P 1'
#
loop_
_entity.id
_entity.type
_entity.pdbx_description
1 polymer ?
#
loop_
_entity_poly.entity_id
_entity_poly.type
_entity_poly.pdbx_seq_one_letter_code
_entity_poly.pdbx_strand_id
1 'polypeptide(L)'
;MSLLQKLFLGCVVIPVGFTTLTPAISADDSVVAKRRVGYSEVRPDWSRSWVIVSKAAFWPLCYESMEQLNSAKELIGSGKNEELATALEKCEAWLNLSASASMTDGKGGIQDAASIFGMAADELRSGEAPFTDDQLKSLIDLGFVSTAKSHVMRAKAFDAGSGNADDSKQKENTSTKVLKETAREIAAENLDRAAAQYRFDTVQSFRHLVVAQAYVEGAVVSGKVKVSEEMLATIPELGAQASPWEMGDYTVHEIRTRIDAMLPALSAMQTVLKKGLPE
;
A
#
# COMPACT_ATOMS: atom_id res chain seq x y z
N MET A 1 -73.54 5.79 11.77
CA MET A 1 -73.09 4.43 12.14
C MET A 1 -71.75 4.18 11.48
N SER A 2 -70.77 3.73 12.28
CA SER A 2 -69.47 3.10 11.93
C SER A 2 -68.50 3.93 11.07
N LEU A 3 -67.35 4.45 11.53
CA LEU A 3 -66.30 3.87 12.39
C LEU A 3 -65.71 2.57 11.82
N LEU A 4 -64.39 2.63 11.59
CA LEU A 4 -63.41 1.55 11.47
C LEU A 4 -63.08 0.99 10.07
N GLN A 5 -61.83 1.29 9.70
CA GLN A 5 -60.84 0.33 9.20
C GLN A 5 -61.18 -0.38 7.89
N LYS A 6 -60.48 -0.01 6.82
CA LYS A 6 -59.43 -0.87 6.25
C LYS A 6 -58.28 -0.01 5.73
N LEU A 7 -57.13 -0.13 6.41
CA LEU A 7 -55.82 0.21 5.88
C LEU A 7 -55.67 -0.45 4.49
N PHE A 8 -55.44 0.34 3.46
CA PHE A 8 -54.63 -0.10 2.34
C PHE A 8 -53.34 0.69 2.40
N LEU A 9 -52.28 0.01 2.86
CA LEU A 9 -50.91 0.46 2.73
C LEU A 9 -50.68 0.85 1.27
N GLY A 10 -50.46 2.13 1.03
CA GLY A 10 -49.89 2.59 -0.22
C GLY A 10 -48.50 1.96 -0.35
N CYS A 11 -48.33 1.09 -1.34
CA CYS A 11 -47.02 0.64 -1.77
C CYS A 11 -46.20 1.87 -2.16
N VAL A 12 -45.23 2.24 -1.33
CA VAL A 12 -44.09 3.03 -1.78
C VAL A 12 -43.33 2.12 -2.73
N VAL A 13 -43.61 2.27 -4.02
CA VAL A 13 -42.73 1.75 -5.07
C VAL A 13 -41.46 2.57 -4.96
N ILE A 14 -40.47 2.02 -4.26
CA ILE A 14 -39.09 2.45 -4.39
C ILE A 14 -38.76 2.19 -5.86
N PRO A 15 -38.45 3.21 -6.69
CA PRO A 15 -37.83 2.94 -7.96
C PRO A 15 -36.48 2.32 -7.63
N VAL A 16 -36.40 0.99 -7.74
CA VAL A 16 -35.14 0.29 -7.89
C VAL A 16 -34.59 0.77 -9.22
N GLY A 17 -33.92 1.92 -9.17
CA GLY A 17 -33.09 2.39 -10.26
C GLY A 17 -32.12 1.26 -10.53
N PHE A 18 -32.23 0.67 -11.71
CA PHE A 18 -31.19 -0.14 -12.28
C PHE A 18 -29.92 0.71 -12.22
N THR A 19 -29.06 0.43 -11.24
CA THR A 19 -27.66 0.78 -11.32
C THR A 19 -27.14 -0.02 -12.50
N THR A 20 -27.12 0.61 -13.66
CA THR A 20 -26.23 0.20 -14.73
C THR A 20 -24.84 0.16 -14.09
N LEU A 21 -24.36 -1.07 -13.87
CA LEU A 21 -22.96 -1.35 -13.61
C LEU A 21 -22.20 -0.71 -14.75
N THR A 22 -21.73 0.51 -14.53
CA THR A 22 -20.69 1.10 -15.33
C THR A 22 -19.53 0.13 -15.19
N PRO A 23 -19.05 -0.50 -16.27
CA PRO A 23 -17.81 -1.23 -16.16
C PRO A 23 -16.80 -0.23 -15.59
N ALA A 24 -16.21 -0.57 -14.45
CA ALA A 24 -15.00 0.10 -14.01
C ALA A 24 -14.09 0.13 -15.25
N ILE A 25 -13.69 1.32 -15.65
CA ILE A 25 -12.77 1.51 -16.76
C ILE A 25 -11.48 0.82 -16.32
N SER A 26 -11.37 -0.48 -16.63
CA SER A 26 -10.08 -1.15 -16.67
C SER A 26 -9.32 -0.40 -17.74
N ALA A 27 -8.35 0.39 -17.30
CA ALA A 27 -7.27 0.81 -18.17
C ALA A 27 -6.79 -0.42 -18.93
N ASP A 28 -6.59 -0.26 -20.24
CA ASP A 28 -6.14 -1.29 -21.16
C ASP A 28 -4.87 -1.96 -20.61
N ASP A 29 -5.04 -3.13 -19.98
CA ASP A 29 -4.02 -3.88 -19.22
C ASP A 29 -2.90 -4.45 -20.12
N SER A 30 -2.97 -4.26 -21.44
CA SER A 30 -2.13 -4.98 -22.40
C SER A 30 -0.69 -4.45 -22.52
N VAL A 31 -0.42 -3.20 -22.11
CA VAL A 31 0.93 -2.60 -22.21
C VAL A 31 1.65 -2.51 -20.85
N VAL A 32 0.91 -2.50 -19.73
CA VAL A 32 1.47 -2.25 -18.40
C VAL A 32 1.88 -3.53 -17.63
N ALA A 33 1.54 -4.71 -18.15
CA ALA A 33 1.78 -6.00 -17.50
C ALA A 33 3.26 -6.33 -17.24
N LYS A 34 4.24 -5.66 -17.88
CA LYS A 34 5.67 -6.03 -17.75
C LYS A 34 6.33 -5.66 -16.43
N ARG A 35 5.75 -4.76 -15.61
CA ARG A 35 6.33 -4.33 -14.31
C ARG A 35 5.47 -4.63 -13.09
N ARG A 36 4.23 -5.07 -13.29
CA ARG A 36 3.27 -5.34 -12.22
C ARG A 36 3.35 -6.81 -11.82
N VAL A 37 3.58 -7.10 -10.55
CA VAL A 37 3.31 -8.45 -10.00
C VAL A 37 1.85 -8.50 -9.56
N GLY A 38 1.03 -9.29 -10.25
CA GLY A 38 -0.39 -9.46 -9.93
C GLY A 38 -0.58 -10.31 -8.67
N TYR A 39 -1.17 -9.73 -7.63
CA TYR A 39 -1.49 -10.45 -6.39
C TYR A 39 -3.01 -10.57 -6.20
N SER A 40 -3.48 -11.79 -5.96
CA SER A 40 -4.83 -12.07 -5.47
C SER A 40 -4.77 -12.58 -4.02
N GLU A 41 -5.75 -12.21 -3.20
CA GLU A 41 -5.75 -12.53 -1.76
C GLU A 41 -6.83 -13.52 -1.35
N VAL A 42 -6.41 -14.57 -0.62
CA VAL A 42 -7.27 -15.37 0.27
C VAL A 42 -6.86 -15.01 1.69
N ARG A 43 -7.65 -14.16 2.36
CA ARG A 43 -7.41 -13.75 3.75
C ARG A 43 -7.68 -14.94 4.69
N PRO A 44 -6.86 -15.20 5.72
CA PRO A 44 -7.30 -16.01 6.84
C PRO A 44 -8.50 -15.31 7.50
N ASP A 45 -9.63 -16.01 7.61
CA ASP A 45 -10.87 -15.45 8.13
C ASP A 45 -10.68 -15.02 9.61
N TRP A 46 -11.61 -14.17 10.08
CA TRP A 46 -11.91 -13.84 11.48
C TRP A 46 -11.23 -12.60 12.10
N SER A 47 -11.93 -11.46 11.93
CA SER A 47 -12.27 -10.47 12.99
C SER A 47 -11.40 -9.23 13.28
N ARG A 48 -10.27 -8.98 12.61
CA ARG A 48 -9.55 -7.69 12.77
C ARG A 48 -9.49 -6.85 11.49
N SER A 49 -10.41 -5.89 11.42
CA SER A 49 -10.25 -4.58 10.76
C SER A 49 -10.50 -4.45 9.25
N TRP A 50 -11.47 -3.54 9.01
CA TRP A 50 -11.76 -2.55 7.97
C TRP A 50 -11.68 -2.92 6.47
N VAL A 51 -12.69 -2.37 5.77
CA VAL A 51 -13.21 -2.75 4.48
C VAL A 51 -12.45 -2.01 3.37
N ILE A 52 -11.70 -2.76 2.56
CA ILE A 52 -11.53 -2.45 1.13
C ILE A 52 -12.42 -3.45 0.38
N VAL A 53 -13.46 -2.95 -0.29
CA VAL A 53 -14.63 -3.73 -0.77
C VAL A 53 -14.29 -4.72 -1.91
N SER A 54 -13.04 -4.81 -2.36
CA SER A 54 -12.62 -5.79 -3.36
C SER A 54 -11.19 -6.28 -3.14
N LYS A 55 -11.06 -7.61 -2.96
CA LYS A 55 -9.80 -8.37 -2.81
C LYS A 55 -8.85 -8.24 -4.01
N ALA A 56 -9.35 -7.79 -5.16
CA ALA A 56 -8.58 -7.54 -6.36
C ALA A 56 -8.08 -6.09 -6.47
N ALA A 57 -8.57 -5.16 -5.63
CA ALA A 57 -8.31 -3.73 -5.79
C ALA A 57 -7.10 -3.22 -4.99
N PHE A 58 -6.73 -3.84 -3.88
CA PHE A 58 -5.72 -3.26 -2.98
C PHE A 58 -4.31 -3.14 -3.60
N TRP A 59 -3.81 -4.23 -4.17
CA TRP A 59 -2.47 -4.25 -4.76
C TRP A 59 -2.36 -3.40 -6.03
N PRO A 60 -3.36 -3.39 -6.94
CA PRO A 60 -3.42 -2.41 -8.01
C PRO A 60 -3.32 -0.97 -7.50
N LEU A 61 -4.08 -0.58 -6.47
CA LEU A 61 -4.00 0.77 -5.89
C LEU A 61 -2.58 1.14 -5.41
N CYS A 62 -1.77 0.15 -5.00
CA CYS A 62 -0.37 0.36 -4.64
C CYS A 62 0.53 0.65 -5.85
N TYR A 63 0.13 0.33 -7.09
CA TYR A 63 0.86 0.61 -8.33
C TYR A 63 0.28 1.77 -9.14
N GLU A 64 -0.99 2.14 -8.94
CA GLU A 64 -1.64 3.21 -9.72
C GLU A 64 -0.93 4.56 -9.57
N SER A 65 -0.39 4.92 -8.40
CA SER A 65 0.37 6.16 -8.25
C SER A 65 1.68 6.15 -9.06
N MET A 66 2.32 5.00 -9.24
CA MET A 66 3.46 4.84 -10.16
C MET A 66 3.07 5.13 -11.61
N GLU A 67 1.89 4.74 -12.06
CA GLU A 67 1.43 5.07 -13.43
C GLU A 67 1.25 6.56 -13.63
N GLN A 68 0.66 7.24 -12.64
CA GLN A 68 0.47 8.68 -12.71
C GLN A 68 1.81 9.41 -12.70
N LEU A 69 2.75 8.99 -11.86
CA LEU A 69 4.11 9.53 -11.82
C LEU A 69 4.83 9.33 -13.16
N ASN A 70 4.70 8.17 -13.80
CA ASN A 70 5.25 7.94 -15.14
C ASN A 70 4.57 8.80 -16.22
N SER A 71 3.25 8.98 -16.14
CA SER A 71 2.51 9.83 -17.08
C SER A 71 2.92 11.30 -16.96
N ALA A 72 3.06 11.82 -15.73
CA ALA A 72 3.55 13.17 -15.49
C ALA A 72 5.00 13.35 -15.96
N LYS A 73 5.86 12.34 -15.73
CA LYS A 73 7.25 12.32 -16.21
C LYS A 73 7.36 12.52 -17.72
N GLU A 74 6.49 11.90 -18.50
CA GLU A 74 6.50 12.00 -19.98
C GLU A 74 6.10 13.38 -20.49
N LEU A 75 5.37 14.17 -19.69
CA LEU A 75 4.90 15.50 -20.05
C LEU A 75 5.91 16.62 -19.70
N ILE A 76 6.91 16.34 -18.87
CA ILE A 76 7.95 17.34 -18.51
C ILE A 76 8.74 17.76 -19.76
N GLY A 77 8.94 19.06 -19.95
CA GLY A 77 9.62 19.63 -21.12
C GLY A 77 8.82 19.62 -22.43
N SER A 78 7.58 19.13 -22.42
CA SER A 78 6.72 19.09 -23.63
C SER A 78 6.10 20.44 -24.00
N GLY A 79 6.18 21.45 -23.11
CA GLY A 79 5.54 22.75 -23.27
C GLY A 79 4.01 22.75 -23.09
N LYS A 80 3.41 21.60 -22.75
CA LYS A 80 1.97 21.43 -22.53
C LYS A 80 1.60 21.64 -21.05
N ASN A 81 1.71 22.88 -20.57
CA ASN A 81 1.60 23.18 -19.14
C ASN A 81 0.27 22.74 -18.51
N GLU A 82 -0.86 22.90 -19.21
CA GLU A 82 -2.18 22.49 -18.67
C GLU A 82 -2.32 20.97 -18.54
N GLU A 83 -1.82 20.22 -19.53
CA GLU A 83 -1.82 18.75 -19.49
C GLU A 83 -0.90 18.26 -18.37
N LEU A 84 0.26 18.88 -18.19
CA LEU A 84 1.20 18.58 -17.12
C LEU A 84 0.61 18.91 -15.75
N ALA A 85 0.00 20.08 -15.55
CA ALA A 85 -0.67 20.44 -14.30
C ALA A 85 -1.75 19.42 -13.94
N THR A 86 -2.59 19.03 -14.90
CA THR A 86 -3.61 17.99 -14.70
C THR A 86 -3.00 16.64 -14.31
N ALA A 87 -1.86 16.27 -14.89
CA ALA A 87 -1.15 15.05 -14.52
C ALA A 87 -0.54 15.12 -13.11
N LEU A 88 -0.06 16.29 -12.68
CA LEU A 88 0.46 16.49 -11.32
C LEU A 88 -0.65 16.42 -10.25
N GLU A 89 -1.84 16.98 -10.52
CA GLU A 89 -3.00 16.80 -9.61
C GLU A 89 -3.42 15.34 -9.47
N LYS A 90 -3.37 14.58 -10.58
CA LYS A 90 -3.59 13.13 -10.51
C LYS A 90 -2.53 12.46 -9.66
N CYS A 91 -1.26 12.86 -9.77
CA CYS A 91 -0.21 12.37 -8.89
C CYS A 91 -0.53 12.67 -7.42
N GLU A 92 -0.90 13.91 -7.08
CA GLU A 92 -1.31 14.28 -5.71
C GLU A 92 -2.44 13.36 -5.19
N ALA A 93 -3.54 13.25 -5.94
CA ALA A 93 -4.70 12.46 -5.53
C ALA A 93 -4.33 10.99 -5.30
N TRP A 94 -3.53 10.42 -6.20
CA TRP A 94 -3.10 9.02 -6.11
C TRP A 94 -2.03 8.78 -5.04
N LEU A 95 -1.16 9.75 -4.75
CA LEU A 95 -0.22 9.69 -3.63
C LEU A 95 -0.97 9.74 -2.30
N ASN A 96 -1.99 10.59 -2.16
CA ASN A 96 -2.87 10.62 -0.99
C ASN A 96 -3.63 9.30 -0.80
N LEU A 97 -4.13 8.71 -1.88
CA LEU A 97 -4.77 7.39 -1.83
C LEU A 97 -3.77 6.28 -1.47
N SER A 98 -2.55 6.34 -2.01
CA SER A 98 -1.46 5.40 -1.69
C SER A 98 -1.04 5.50 -0.21
N ALA A 99 -1.04 6.70 0.36
CA ALA A 99 -0.79 6.93 1.78
C ALA A 99 -1.82 6.18 2.65
N SER A 100 -3.09 6.29 2.28
CA SER A 100 -4.19 5.56 2.92
C SER A 100 -4.06 4.05 2.76
N ALA A 101 -3.80 3.57 1.53
CA ALA A 101 -3.65 2.15 1.25
C ALA A 101 -2.46 1.52 1.98
N SER A 102 -1.33 2.22 2.04
CA SER A 102 -0.15 1.76 2.78
C SER A 102 -0.33 1.79 4.31
N MET A 103 -1.45 2.33 4.82
CA MET A 103 -1.79 2.41 6.24
C MET A 103 -0.67 3.01 7.10
N THR A 104 0.01 4.02 6.57
CA THR A 104 1.12 4.70 7.25
C THR A 104 0.70 6.03 7.88
N ASP A 105 -0.56 6.45 7.74
CA ASP A 105 -1.06 7.76 8.19
C ASP A 105 -0.19 8.94 7.72
N GLY A 106 0.32 8.87 6.48
CA GLY A 106 1.23 9.88 5.93
C GLY A 106 2.70 9.74 6.35
N LYS A 107 3.02 8.81 7.25
CA LYS A 107 4.41 8.48 7.60
C LYS A 107 5.15 7.97 6.36
N GLY A 108 6.39 8.39 6.21
CA GLY A 108 7.15 8.18 4.99
C GLY A 108 7.15 9.39 4.06
N GLY A 109 6.45 10.49 4.38
CA GLY A 109 6.55 11.77 3.65
C GLY A 109 5.75 11.82 2.36
N ILE A 110 4.87 10.84 2.12
CA ILE A 110 4.06 10.74 0.90
C ILE A 110 3.00 11.86 0.81
N GLN A 111 2.44 12.29 1.95
CA GLN A 111 1.50 13.41 1.99
C GLN A 111 2.21 14.75 1.75
N ASP A 112 3.41 14.93 2.31
CA ASP A 112 4.24 16.11 2.00
C ASP A 112 4.52 16.18 0.49
N ALA A 113 4.91 15.06 -0.12
CA ALA A 113 5.14 15.00 -1.55
C ALA A 113 3.87 15.35 -2.32
N ALA A 114 2.72 14.75 -1.97
CA ALA A 114 1.43 15.03 -2.59
C ALA A 114 1.07 16.53 -2.52
N SER A 115 1.29 17.18 -1.38
CA SER A 115 1.07 18.62 -1.24
C SER A 115 1.92 19.44 -2.21
N ILE A 116 3.18 19.07 -2.41
CA ILE A 116 4.07 19.78 -3.36
C ILE A 116 3.63 19.54 -4.81
N PHE A 117 3.06 18.36 -5.13
CA PHE A 117 2.44 18.11 -6.43
C PHE A 117 1.26 19.04 -6.71
N GLY A 118 0.37 19.26 -5.75
CA GLY A 118 -0.73 20.21 -5.86
C GLY A 118 -0.23 21.63 -6.10
N MET A 119 0.75 22.08 -5.29
CA MET A 119 1.38 23.39 -5.47
C MET A 119 1.98 23.57 -6.87
N ALA A 120 2.75 22.59 -7.35
CA ALA A 120 3.36 22.65 -8.67
C ALA A 120 2.32 22.69 -9.81
N ALA A 121 1.17 22.01 -9.64
CA ALA A 121 0.07 22.08 -10.60
C ALA A 121 -0.55 23.48 -10.65
N ASP A 122 -0.81 24.09 -9.49
CA ASP A 122 -1.36 25.44 -9.39
C ASP A 122 -0.42 26.49 -9.99
N GLU A 123 0.88 26.41 -9.69
CA GLU A 123 1.90 27.33 -10.21
C GLU A 123 2.09 27.19 -11.73
N LEU A 124 1.97 25.98 -12.28
CA LEU A 124 2.01 25.77 -13.74
C LEU A 124 0.80 26.40 -14.45
N ARG A 125 -0.38 26.41 -13.82
CA ARG A 125 -1.59 27.03 -14.39
C ARG A 125 -1.61 28.53 -14.26
N SER A 126 -1.24 29.04 -13.09
CA SER A 126 -1.18 30.49 -12.84
C SER A 126 -0.06 31.14 -13.65
N GLY A 127 1.00 30.39 -13.95
CA GLY A 127 2.22 30.91 -14.58
C GLY A 127 3.05 31.79 -13.65
N GLU A 128 2.67 31.90 -12.37
CA GLU A 128 3.41 32.64 -11.35
C GLU A 128 4.48 31.72 -10.76
N ALA A 129 5.75 32.03 -11.07
CA ALA A 129 6.93 31.28 -10.59
C ALA A 129 6.89 29.75 -10.83
N PRO A 130 6.57 29.26 -12.04
CA PRO A 130 6.38 27.84 -12.28
C PRO A 130 7.64 27.04 -11.96
N PHE A 131 7.45 25.82 -11.42
CA PHE A 131 8.52 24.86 -11.23
C PHE A 131 9.26 24.62 -12.56
N THR A 132 10.58 24.69 -12.50
CA THR A 132 11.45 24.32 -13.62
C THR A 132 11.36 22.82 -13.90
N ASP A 133 11.67 22.40 -15.13
CA ASP A 133 11.71 20.98 -15.50
C ASP A 133 12.57 20.14 -14.54
N ASP A 134 13.70 20.67 -14.07
CA ASP A 134 14.58 19.95 -13.14
C ASP A 134 13.99 19.85 -11.72
N GLN A 135 13.20 20.84 -11.28
CA GLN A 135 12.41 20.75 -10.06
C GLN A 135 11.29 19.73 -10.21
N LEU A 136 10.59 19.73 -11.35
CA LEU A 136 9.54 18.75 -11.64
C LEU A 136 10.09 17.32 -11.68
N LYS A 137 11.23 17.07 -12.32
CA LYS A 137 11.89 15.75 -12.29
C LYS A 137 12.25 15.33 -10.85
N SER A 138 12.70 16.28 -10.03
CA SER A 138 13.01 16.02 -8.62
C SER A 138 11.77 15.70 -7.80
N LEU A 139 10.64 16.35 -8.11
CA LEU A 139 9.34 16.10 -7.50
C LEU A 139 8.78 14.73 -7.89
N ILE A 140 8.93 14.33 -9.16
CA ILE A 140 8.60 12.97 -9.61
C ILE A 140 9.41 11.92 -8.84
N ASP A 141 10.73 12.09 -8.76
CA ASP A 141 11.58 11.19 -7.97
C ASP A 141 11.17 11.18 -6.49
N LEU A 142 10.79 12.34 -5.93
CA LEU A 142 10.31 12.43 -4.55
C LEU A 142 9.01 11.64 -4.36
N GLY A 143 8.08 11.70 -5.32
CA GLY A 143 6.87 10.87 -5.33
C GLY A 143 7.21 9.37 -5.29
N PHE A 144 8.10 8.92 -6.17
CA PHE A 144 8.54 7.52 -6.20
C PHE A 144 9.17 7.08 -4.88
N VAL A 145 10.16 7.84 -4.39
CA VAL A 145 10.89 7.52 -3.15
C VAL A 145 9.98 7.54 -1.93
N SER A 146 9.04 8.49 -1.86
CA SER A 146 8.12 8.60 -0.72
C SER A 146 7.13 7.44 -0.67
N THR A 147 6.62 7.00 -1.82
CA THR A 147 5.75 5.82 -1.90
C THR A 147 6.52 4.53 -1.58
N ALA A 148 7.74 4.37 -2.11
CA ALA A 148 8.62 3.26 -1.75
C ALA A 148 8.84 3.19 -0.23
N LYS A 149 9.17 4.32 0.39
CA LYS A 149 9.41 4.41 1.83
C LYS A 149 8.16 4.03 2.63
N SER A 150 6.98 4.48 2.20
CA SER A 150 5.72 4.11 2.83
C SER A 150 5.52 2.59 2.84
N HIS A 151 5.80 1.92 1.72
CA HIS A 151 5.72 0.46 1.63
C HIS A 151 6.77 -0.27 2.48
N VAL A 152 8.02 0.21 2.53
CA VAL A 152 9.05 -0.36 3.43
C VAL A 152 8.65 -0.22 4.90
N MET A 153 8.09 0.94 5.28
CA MET A 153 7.56 1.14 6.63
C MET A 153 6.41 0.19 6.95
N ARG A 154 5.53 -0.07 5.97
CA ARG A 154 4.45 -1.03 6.15
C ARG A 154 4.96 -2.47 6.28
N ALA A 155 5.95 -2.86 5.49
CA ALA A 155 6.61 -4.17 5.61
C ALA A 155 7.23 -4.39 7.00
N LYS A 156 7.80 -3.32 7.59
CA LYS A 156 8.33 -3.33 8.97
C LYS A 156 7.26 -3.47 10.05
N ALA A 157 6.08 -2.90 9.86
CA ALA A 157 5.01 -2.93 10.86
C ALA A 157 4.47 -4.36 11.11
N PHE A 158 4.40 -5.18 10.06
CA PHE A 158 3.99 -6.59 10.16
C PHE A 158 5.03 -7.44 10.90
N ASP A 159 6.32 -7.18 10.68
CA ASP A 159 7.41 -7.85 11.39
C ASP A 159 7.37 -7.58 12.91
N ALA A 160 7.08 -6.35 13.33
CA ALA A 160 6.98 -6.00 14.75
C ALA A 160 5.80 -6.65 15.50
N GLY A 161 4.72 -7.02 14.78
CA GLY A 161 3.54 -7.65 15.36
C GLY A 161 3.67 -9.15 15.63
N SER A 162 4.70 -9.79 15.09
CA SER A 162 4.88 -11.25 15.10
C SER A 162 5.53 -11.82 16.37
N GLY A 163 6.00 -10.96 17.28
CA GLY A 163 6.89 -11.37 18.37
C GLY A 163 6.27 -11.64 19.75
N ASN A 164 5.05 -11.18 20.03
CA ASN A 164 4.49 -11.26 21.38
C ASN A 164 3.12 -11.92 21.38
N ALA A 165 3.09 -13.25 21.24
CA ALA A 165 2.09 -14.00 21.98
C ALA A 165 2.43 -13.78 23.45
N ASP A 166 1.70 -12.88 24.10
CA ASP A 166 1.81 -12.62 25.52
C ASP A 166 1.47 -13.93 26.23
N ASP A 167 2.52 -14.66 26.62
CA ASP A 167 2.52 -15.90 27.41
C ASP A 167 2.06 -15.55 28.85
N SER A 168 0.91 -14.89 28.95
CA SER A 168 0.25 -14.57 30.19
C SER A 168 -0.15 -15.91 30.82
N LYS A 169 0.74 -16.37 31.71
CA LYS A 169 0.62 -17.57 32.53
C LYS A 169 -0.78 -17.64 33.13
N GLN A 170 -1.68 -18.39 32.50
CA GLN A 170 -2.94 -18.77 33.10
C GLN A 170 -2.60 -19.70 34.27
N LYS A 171 -2.81 -19.18 35.49
CA LYS A 171 -2.71 -19.95 36.73
C LYS A 171 -3.59 -21.20 36.60
N GLU A 172 -2.93 -22.36 36.63
CA GLU A 172 -3.55 -23.67 36.64
C GLU A 172 -4.44 -23.81 37.89
N ASN A 173 -5.76 -23.73 37.70
CA ASN A 173 -6.72 -24.22 38.68
C ASN A 173 -7.33 -25.51 38.14
N THR A 174 -7.25 -26.55 38.97
CA THR A 174 -7.74 -27.93 38.79
C THR A 174 -8.95 -28.05 37.87
N SER A 175 -8.77 -28.71 36.71
CA SER A 175 -9.84 -29.00 35.75
C SER A 175 -9.93 -30.50 35.43
N THR A 176 -11.16 -30.99 35.18
CA THR A 176 -11.51 -32.38 34.88
C THR A 176 -10.91 -32.85 33.55
N LYS A 177 -10.79 -34.16 33.31
CA LYS A 177 -10.17 -34.73 32.10
C LYS A 177 -10.73 -34.16 30.79
N VAL A 178 -12.04 -33.94 30.73
CA VAL A 178 -12.74 -33.34 29.58
C VAL A 178 -12.30 -31.88 29.36
N LEU A 179 -12.19 -31.08 30.43
CA LEU A 179 -11.73 -29.69 30.33
C LEU A 179 -10.25 -29.60 29.91
N LYS A 180 -9.42 -30.58 30.26
CA LYS A 180 -8.02 -30.66 29.78
C LYS A 180 -7.94 -31.04 28.30
N GLU A 181 -8.81 -31.91 27.80
CA GLU A 181 -8.89 -32.27 26.38
C GLU A 181 -9.39 -31.09 25.54
N THR A 182 -10.47 -30.42 25.95
CA THR A 182 -10.95 -29.21 25.28
C THR A 182 -9.93 -28.06 25.33
N ALA A 183 -9.20 -27.87 26.44
CA ALA A 183 -8.15 -26.86 26.51
C ALA A 183 -6.97 -27.17 25.56
N ARG A 184 -6.63 -28.45 25.34
CA ARG A 184 -5.62 -28.85 24.37
C ARG A 184 -6.06 -28.61 22.93
N GLU A 185 -7.33 -28.90 22.61
CA GLU A 185 -7.91 -28.62 21.29
C GLU A 185 -7.92 -27.12 20.98
N ILE A 186 -8.36 -26.29 21.93
CA ILE A 186 -8.31 -24.81 21.80
C ILE A 186 -6.87 -24.31 21.67
N ALA A 187 -5.92 -24.88 22.42
CA ALA A 187 -4.51 -24.52 22.30
C ALA A 187 -3.93 -24.87 20.93
N ALA A 188 -4.27 -26.05 20.38
CA ALA A 188 -3.85 -26.46 19.04
C ALA A 188 -4.45 -25.54 17.97
N GLU A 189 -5.75 -25.24 18.05
CA GLU A 189 -6.40 -24.32 17.11
C GLU A 189 -5.79 -22.90 17.16
N ASN A 190 -5.46 -22.41 18.36
CA ASN A 190 -4.79 -21.12 18.52
C ASN A 190 -3.38 -21.11 17.90
N LEU A 191 -2.62 -22.21 18.03
CA LEU A 191 -1.30 -22.36 17.42
C LEU A 191 -1.40 -22.39 15.89
N ASP A 192 -2.34 -23.15 15.33
CA ASP A 192 -2.57 -23.23 13.89
C ASP A 192 -2.99 -21.86 13.34
N ARG A 193 -3.86 -21.13 14.06
CA ARG A 193 -4.25 -19.76 13.71
C ARG A 193 -3.06 -18.80 13.75
N ALA A 194 -2.22 -18.88 14.78
CA ALA A 194 -1.03 -18.04 14.91
C ALA A 194 -0.05 -18.32 13.76
N ALA A 195 0.15 -19.59 13.39
CA ALA A 195 1.01 -19.98 12.28
C ALA A 195 0.49 -19.45 10.93
N ALA A 196 -0.83 -19.58 10.68
CA ALA A 196 -1.44 -19.06 9.46
C ALA A 196 -1.35 -17.53 9.36
N GLN A 197 -1.57 -16.83 10.47
CA GLN A 197 -1.43 -15.37 10.54
C GLN A 197 0.03 -14.94 10.33
N TYR A 198 0.99 -15.61 10.97
CA TYR A 198 2.41 -15.31 10.82
C TYR A 198 2.87 -15.48 9.36
N ARG A 199 2.42 -16.55 8.70
CA ARG A 199 2.65 -16.75 7.27
C ARG A 199 2.06 -15.63 6.44
N PHE A 200 0.81 -15.26 6.69
CA PHE A 200 0.14 -14.18 5.98
C PHE A 200 0.92 -12.86 6.12
N ASP A 201 1.28 -12.47 7.34
CA ASP A 201 2.03 -11.24 7.60
C ASP A 201 3.42 -11.25 6.94
N THR A 202 4.13 -12.38 6.98
CA THR A 202 5.43 -12.55 6.31
C THR A 202 5.31 -12.34 4.79
N VAL A 203 4.27 -12.92 4.17
CA VAL A 203 4.00 -12.75 2.74
C VAL A 203 3.61 -11.30 2.43
N GLN A 204 2.84 -10.64 3.30
CA GLN A 204 2.47 -9.23 3.12
C GLN A 204 3.70 -8.31 3.20
N SER A 205 4.62 -8.55 4.14
CA SER A 205 5.90 -7.82 4.20
C SER A 205 6.71 -7.99 2.92
N PHE A 206 6.85 -9.22 2.43
CA PHE A 206 7.51 -9.51 1.15
C PHE A 206 6.89 -8.70 0.00
N ARG A 207 5.56 -8.76 -0.16
CA ARG A 207 4.87 -8.07 -1.26
C ARG A 207 5.08 -6.55 -1.22
N HIS A 208 5.03 -5.95 -0.03
CA HIS A 208 5.32 -4.52 0.11
C HIS A 208 6.76 -4.17 -0.24
N LEU A 209 7.73 -5.02 0.09
CA LEU A 209 9.10 -4.81 -0.36
C LEU A 209 9.23 -4.89 -1.89
N VAL A 210 8.58 -5.86 -2.54
CA VAL A 210 8.57 -5.96 -4.01
C VAL A 210 7.98 -4.70 -4.65
N VAL A 211 6.85 -4.21 -4.13
CA VAL A 211 6.25 -2.95 -4.58
C VAL A 211 7.24 -1.79 -4.38
N ALA A 212 7.88 -1.70 -3.21
CA ALA A 212 8.87 -0.66 -2.95
C ALA A 212 10.05 -0.70 -3.92
N GLN A 213 10.54 -1.89 -4.29
CA GLN A 213 11.60 -2.06 -5.29
C GLN A 213 11.18 -1.51 -6.65
N ALA A 214 9.94 -1.75 -7.08
CA ALA A 214 9.43 -1.20 -8.34
C ALA A 214 9.37 0.34 -8.33
N TYR A 215 9.00 0.96 -7.21
CA TYR A 215 9.04 2.42 -7.07
C TYR A 215 10.48 2.96 -7.08
N VAL A 216 11.40 2.28 -6.39
CA VAL A 216 12.82 2.63 -6.38
C VAL A 216 13.41 2.56 -7.79
N GLU A 217 13.09 1.54 -8.57
CA GLU A 217 13.52 1.42 -9.97
C GLU A 217 13.01 2.58 -10.83
N GLY A 218 11.81 3.11 -10.54
CA GLY A 218 11.28 4.31 -11.19
C GLY A 218 11.99 5.62 -10.80
N ALA A 219 12.65 5.66 -9.65
CA ALA A 219 13.23 6.85 -9.04
C ALA A 219 14.67 7.16 -9.49
N VAL A 220 14.84 7.65 -10.72
CA VAL A 220 16.14 8.14 -11.23
C VAL A 220 15.99 9.23 -12.31
N VAL A 221 14.83 9.89 -12.37
CA VAL A 221 14.49 10.83 -13.47
C VAL A 221 15.37 12.08 -13.43
N SER A 222 15.62 12.63 -12.25
CA SER A 222 16.41 13.85 -12.07
C SER A 222 17.92 13.62 -12.09
N GLY A 223 18.38 12.37 -11.94
CA GLY A 223 19.79 12.02 -11.73
C GLY A 223 20.40 12.47 -10.39
N LYS A 224 19.61 13.10 -9.50
CA LYS A 224 20.09 13.61 -8.20
C LYS A 224 20.25 12.53 -7.13
N VAL A 225 19.55 11.42 -7.29
CA VAL A 225 19.61 10.26 -6.40
C VAL A 225 20.12 9.05 -7.17
N LYS A 226 20.82 8.16 -6.47
CA LYS A 226 21.32 6.90 -7.03
C LYS A 226 20.66 5.75 -6.29
N VAL A 227 20.13 4.82 -7.06
CA VAL A 227 19.61 3.55 -6.55
C VAL A 227 20.76 2.56 -6.49
N SER A 228 21.00 1.94 -5.33
CA SER A 228 21.99 0.88 -5.21
C SER A 228 21.45 -0.45 -5.75
N GLU A 229 22.33 -1.29 -6.29
CA GLU A 229 21.98 -2.64 -6.72
C GLU A 229 21.37 -3.46 -5.57
N GLU A 230 21.82 -3.24 -4.34
CA GLU A 230 21.28 -3.89 -3.15
C GLU A 230 19.80 -3.56 -2.90
N MET A 231 19.34 -2.35 -3.25
CA MET A 231 17.91 -2.00 -3.14
C MET A 231 17.07 -2.71 -4.21
N LEU A 232 17.65 -3.04 -5.36
CA LEU A 232 16.97 -3.69 -6.49
C LEU A 232 17.17 -5.21 -6.54
N ALA A 233 18.05 -5.75 -5.71
CA ALA A 233 18.34 -7.17 -5.69
C ALA A 233 17.07 -7.97 -5.35
N THR A 234 16.77 -8.95 -6.20
CA THR A 234 15.58 -9.78 -6.09
C THR A 234 15.46 -10.38 -4.69
N ILE A 235 14.27 -10.27 -4.11
CA ILE A 235 13.93 -10.93 -2.86
C ILE A 235 13.36 -12.31 -3.21
N PRO A 236 13.95 -13.42 -2.75
CA PRO A 236 13.43 -14.75 -3.04
C PRO A 236 12.02 -14.90 -2.47
N GLU A 237 11.12 -15.59 -3.17
CA GLU A 237 9.77 -15.83 -2.64
C GLU A 237 9.78 -16.93 -1.57
N LEU A 238 9.00 -16.73 -0.50
CA LEU A 238 8.81 -17.76 0.53
C LEU A 238 8.07 -18.97 -0.04
N GLY A 239 8.65 -20.17 0.13
CA GLY A 239 8.04 -21.42 -0.31
C GLY A 239 6.61 -21.62 0.22
N ALA A 240 5.74 -22.20 -0.61
CA ALA A 240 4.31 -22.40 -0.33
C ALA A 240 4.04 -23.21 0.96
N GLN A 241 4.96 -24.10 1.32
CA GLN A 241 4.88 -25.01 2.47
C GLN A 241 5.96 -24.72 3.53
N ALA A 242 6.50 -23.49 3.56
CA ALA A 242 7.53 -23.12 4.52
C ALA A 242 7.06 -23.34 5.96
N SER A 243 7.89 -24.04 6.73
CA SER A 243 7.74 -24.31 8.14
C SER A 243 7.91 -23.02 8.98
N PRO A 244 7.47 -23.03 10.25
CA PRO A 244 7.64 -21.87 11.14
C PRO A 244 9.09 -21.40 11.28
N TRP A 245 10.05 -22.32 11.30
CA TRP A 245 11.47 -21.99 11.40
C TRP A 245 11.98 -21.30 10.12
N GLU A 246 11.62 -21.83 8.94
CA GLU A 246 11.96 -21.22 7.65
C GLU A 246 11.35 -19.82 7.49
N MET A 247 10.13 -19.60 8.02
CA MET A 247 9.51 -18.27 8.05
C MET A 247 10.25 -17.29 8.97
N GLY A 248 10.74 -17.77 10.12
CA GLY A 248 11.58 -17.01 11.04
C GLY A 248 12.88 -16.55 10.38
N ASP A 249 13.60 -17.49 9.79
CA ASP A 249 14.85 -17.23 9.07
C ASP A 249 14.63 -16.27 7.89
N TYR A 250 13.58 -16.50 7.10
CA TYR A 250 13.20 -15.63 6.00
C TYR A 250 12.89 -14.19 6.46
N THR A 251 12.18 -14.05 7.57
CA THR A 251 11.88 -12.72 8.14
C THR A 251 13.16 -11.98 8.53
N VAL A 252 14.12 -12.68 9.15
CA VAL A 252 15.38 -12.07 9.60
C VAL A 252 16.32 -11.76 8.44
N HIS A 253 16.55 -12.74 7.56
CA HIS A 253 17.62 -12.67 6.57
C HIS A 253 17.19 -12.05 5.23
N GLU A 254 15.90 -12.13 4.88
CA GLU A 254 15.39 -11.56 3.63
C GLU A 254 14.60 -10.27 3.89
N ILE A 255 13.64 -10.29 4.82
CA ILE A 255 12.76 -9.13 5.04
C ILE A 255 13.45 -8.01 5.82
N ARG A 256 13.97 -8.29 7.03
CA ARG A 256 14.58 -7.27 7.90
C ARG A 256 15.83 -6.68 7.26
N THR A 257 16.72 -7.51 6.71
CA THR A 257 17.91 -7.03 6.01
C THR A 257 17.58 -6.02 4.90
N ARG A 258 16.53 -6.28 4.10
CA ARG A 258 16.08 -5.35 3.06
C ARG A 258 15.49 -4.07 3.63
N ILE A 259 14.68 -4.17 4.69
CA ILE A 259 14.11 -3.00 5.37
C ILE A 259 15.24 -2.09 5.91
N ASP A 260 16.23 -2.69 6.57
CA ASP A 260 17.33 -1.96 7.20
C ASP A 260 18.26 -1.31 6.16
N ALA A 261 18.38 -1.90 4.97
CA ALA A 261 19.08 -1.27 3.85
C ALA A 261 18.25 -0.15 3.19
N MET A 262 16.98 -0.41 2.85
CA MET A 262 16.15 0.50 2.06
C MET A 262 15.70 1.73 2.85
N LEU A 263 15.27 1.58 4.10
CA LEU A 263 14.64 2.67 4.87
C LEU A 263 15.57 3.89 5.09
N PRO A 264 16.84 3.72 5.54
CA PRO A 264 17.76 4.86 5.67
C PRO A 264 18.14 5.44 4.30
N ALA A 265 18.35 4.60 3.28
CA ALA A 265 18.68 5.06 1.93
C ALA A 265 17.56 5.93 1.33
N LEU A 266 16.30 5.46 1.42
CA LEU A 266 15.12 6.21 0.98
C LEU A 266 14.97 7.54 1.75
N SER A 267 15.25 7.54 3.06
CA SER A 267 15.21 8.76 3.85
C SER A 267 16.26 9.78 3.39
N ALA A 268 17.49 9.33 3.10
CA ALA A 268 18.53 10.19 2.57
C ALA A 268 18.17 10.76 1.18
N MET A 269 17.60 9.93 0.29
CA MET A 269 17.11 10.35 -1.02
C MET A 269 16.04 11.44 -0.90
N GLN A 270 15.06 11.28 -0.01
CA GLN A 270 14.03 12.32 0.23
C GLN A 270 14.65 13.64 0.66
N THR A 271 15.63 13.61 1.57
CA THR A 271 16.31 14.84 2.01
C THR A 271 17.01 15.55 0.86
N VAL A 272 17.69 14.80 -0.03
CA VAL A 272 18.35 15.37 -1.21
C VAL A 272 17.33 15.99 -2.17
N LEU A 273 16.23 15.27 -2.44
CA LEU A 273 15.20 15.71 -3.39
C LEU A 273 14.45 16.94 -2.87
N LYS A 274 14.06 16.96 -1.58
CA LYS A 274 13.36 18.09 -0.97
C LYS A 274 14.17 19.39 -0.98
N LYS A 275 15.50 19.33 -0.81
CA LYS A 275 16.38 20.53 -0.88
C LYS A 275 16.34 21.24 -2.23
N GLY A 276 15.94 20.55 -3.29
CA GLY A 276 15.85 21.09 -4.63
C GLY A 276 14.47 21.68 -4.97
N LEU A 277 13.50 21.64 -4.06
CA LEU A 277 12.13 22.10 -4.28
C LEU A 277 11.89 23.42 -3.52
N PRO A 278 10.95 24.27 -3.96
CA PRO A 278 10.50 25.44 -3.21
C PRO A 278 9.96 25.04 -1.82
N GLU A 279 10.16 25.92 -0.83
CA GLU A 279 9.66 25.76 0.55
C GLU A 279 8.18 26.09 0.68
#